data_AF-A0A662S522-F1
#
_entry.id   AF-A0A662S522-F1
#
_cell.length_a   1.000
_cell.length_b   1.000
_cell.length_c   1.000
_cell.angle_alpha   90.00
_cell.angle_beta   90.00
_cell.angle_gamma   90.00
#
_symmetry.space_group_name_H-M   'P 1'
#
loop_
_entity.id
_entity.type
_entity.pdbx_description
1 polymer ?
#
loop_
_entity_poly.entity_id
_entity_poly.type
_entity_poly.pdbx_seq_one_letter_code
_entity_poly.pdbx_strand_id
1 'polypeptide(L)'
;YILSVFKKSTKREGDFPITLLLLIGVGFIPTFLLGYRTEMLAYFIGILTVLYYRNYVSRLVLLLSTIFGAFLYMITSIVRLMFAGLTANPFWAAAYRPTITAGFLEGIVMRYGWSEVTGGLIHLSAISSLLRFVHGPRYGPRTLIGIYAGGRRGISTTATIFAQFLLDFGIKGVILAMLFLGLLLSLAFNMARKKEALLGPYATLLSYSLVGIETGILDLNIYIYFALSALVVLLSLRYQT
;
A
#
# COMPACT_ATOMS: atom_id res chain seq x y z
N TYR A 1 -1.55 38.65 0.51
CA TYR A 1 -0.83 37.48 -0.03
C TYR A 1 -1.53 36.14 0.25
N ILE A 2 -2.21 35.96 1.40
CA ILE A 2 -2.98 34.73 1.71
C ILE A 2 -4.26 34.61 0.86
N LEU A 3 -4.91 35.74 0.53
CA LEU A 3 -6.15 35.77 -0.25
C LEU A 3 -5.96 35.55 -1.77
N SER A 4 -4.75 35.75 -2.31
CA SER A 4 -4.47 35.52 -3.74
C SER A 4 -4.28 34.04 -4.08
N VAL A 5 -4.06 33.18 -3.07
CA VAL A 5 -3.99 31.73 -3.23
C VAL A 5 -5.38 31.12 -3.46
N PHE A 6 -6.44 31.74 -2.93
CA PHE A 6 -7.82 31.32 -3.16
C PHE A 6 -8.39 31.71 -4.53
N LYS A 7 -7.81 32.74 -5.19
CA LYS A 7 -8.40 33.31 -6.42
C LYS A 7 -8.10 32.54 -7.71
N LYS A 8 -7.26 31.49 -7.66
CA LYS A 8 -6.98 30.63 -8.84
C LYS A 8 -7.86 29.37 -8.90
N SER A 9 -8.94 29.33 -8.12
CA SER A 9 -9.90 28.21 -8.04
C SER A 9 -11.23 28.48 -8.77
N THR A 10 -11.33 29.49 -9.62
CA THR A 10 -12.55 29.77 -10.40
C THR A 10 -12.48 29.13 -11.79
N LYS A 11 -12.47 27.80 -11.82
CA LYS A 11 -12.90 27.02 -13.00
C LYS A 11 -13.91 25.95 -12.54
N ARG A 12 -15.19 26.32 -12.64
CA ARG A 12 -16.42 25.52 -12.43
C ARG A 12 -16.45 24.62 -11.19
N GLU A 13 -16.87 25.21 -10.07
CA GLU A 13 -17.41 24.56 -8.85
C GLU A 13 -18.77 23.87 -9.08
N GLY A 14 -19.02 23.33 -10.28
CA GLY A 14 -20.38 22.95 -10.71
C GLY A 14 -20.72 21.46 -10.65
N ASP A 15 -19.75 20.56 -10.74
CA ASP A 15 -20.03 19.12 -10.67
C ASP A 15 -18.82 18.43 -10.06
N PHE A 16 -18.79 18.33 -8.73
CA PHE A 16 -18.19 17.13 -8.15
C PHE A 16 -19.04 15.98 -8.69
N PRO A 17 -18.53 15.13 -9.60
CA PRO A 17 -19.38 14.18 -10.27
C PRO A 17 -20.01 13.31 -9.18
N ILE A 18 -21.34 13.21 -9.14
CA ILE A 18 -22.04 12.32 -8.20
C ILE A 18 -21.46 10.91 -8.31
N THR A 19 -21.01 10.53 -9.50
CA THR A 19 -20.23 9.32 -9.79
C THR A 19 -18.92 9.21 -9.01
N LEU A 20 -18.19 10.32 -8.79
CA LEU A 20 -16.94 10.32 -8.02
C LEU A 20 -17.20 10.19 -6.52
N LEU A 21 -18.24 10.86 -6.00
CA LEU A 21 -18.71 10.69 -4.61
C LEU A 21 -19.25 9.27 -4.37
N LEU A 22 -19.99 8.72 -5.33
CA LEU A 22 -20.45 7.33 -5.31
C LEU A 22 -19.27 6.35 -5.35
N LEU A 23 -18.25 6.60 -6.19
CA LEU A 23 -17.06 5.75 -6.26
C LEU A 23 -16.31 5.76 -4.92
N ILE A 24 -16.11 6.95 -4.33
CA ILE A 24 -15.51 7.12 -3.01
C ILE A 24 -16.33 6.35 -1.97
N GLY A 25 -17.66 6.51 -1.94
CA GLY A 25 -18.54 5.81 -0.99
C GLY A 25 -18.51 4.29 -1.15
N VAL A 26 -18.65 3.78 -2.38
CA VAL A 26 -18.67 2.34 -2.69
C VAL A 26 -17.33 1.67 -2.40
N GLY A 27 -16.19 2.37 -2.56
CA GLY A 27 -14.88 1.82 -2.19
C GLY A 27 -14.54 1.97 -0.71
N PHE A 28 -14.93 3.08 -0.07
CA PHE A 28 -14.58 3.38 1.31
C PHE A 28 -15.42 2.61 2.32
N ILE A 29 -16.73 2.45 2.08
CA ILE A 29 -17.64 1.80 3.04
C ILE A 29 -17.27 0.32 3.25
N PRO A 30 -17.04 -0.51 2.22
CA PRO A 30 -16.67 -1.91 2.43
C PRO A 30 -15.28 -2.06 3.07
N THR A 31 -14.31 -1.23 2.69
CA THR A 31 -12.97 -1.26 3.28
C THR A 31 -12.98 -0.82 4.75
N PHE A 32 -13.85 0.11 5.10
CA PHE A 32 -14.13 0.51 6.48
C PHE A 32 -14.82 -0.60 7.29
N LEU A 33 -15.85 -1.23 6.72
CA LEU A 33 -16.61 -2.31 7.38
C LEU A 33 -15.77 -3.57 7.61
N LEU A 34 -14.83 -3.89 6.71
CA LEU A 34 -13.93 -5.02 6.88
C LEU A 34 -12.81 -4.77 7.91
N GLY A 35 -12.66 -3.53 8.41
CA GLY A 35 -11.63 -3.17 9.38
C GLY A 35 -10.19 -3.25 8.84
N TYR A 36 -10.05 -3.34 7.51
CA TYR A 36 -8.79 -3.45 6.78
C TYR A 36 -8.14 -2.07 6.61
N ARG A 37 -7.39 -1.66 7.64
CA ARG A 37 -6.85 -0.30 7.81
C ARG A 37 -5.84 0.09 6.74
N THR A 38 -5.04 -0.87 6.30
CA THR A 38 -4.02 -0.69 5.26
C THR A 38 -4.64 -0.41 3.90
N GLU A 39 -5.72 -1.12 3.58
CA GLU A 39 -6.48 -0.99 2.35
C GLU A 39 -7.23 0.33 2.32
N MET A 40 -7.76 0.78 3.46
CA MET A 40 -8.35 2.13 3.59
C MET A 40 -7.31 3.22 3.32
N LEU A 41 -6.10 3.12 3.87
CA LEU A 41 -5.03 4.09 3.63
C LEU A 41 -4.59 4.08 2.16
N ALA A 42 -4.44 2.90 1.55
CA ALA A 42 -4.11 2.77 0.14
C ALA A 42 -5.22 3.38 -0.75
N TYR A 43 -6.49 3.18 -0.38
CA TYR A 43 -7.61 3.76 -1.09
C TYR A 43 -7.65 5.29 -0.96
N PHE A 44 -7.43 5.82 0.24
CA PHE A 44 -7.37 7.25 0.52
C PHE A 44 -6.25 7.95 -0.27
N ILE A 45 -5.04 7.39 -0.24
CA ILE A 45 -3.90 7.89 -1.01
C ILE A 45 -4.19 7.82 -2.52
N GLY A 46 -4.81 6.73 -2.99
CA GLY A 46 -5.20 6.55 -4.38
C GLY A 46 -6.18 7.61 -4.87
N ILE A 47 -7.24 7.87 -4.11
CA ILE A 47 -8.23 8.93 -4.42
C ILE A 47 -7.56 10.31 -4.44
N LEU A 48 -6.77 10.65 -3.42
CA LEU A 48 -6.08 11.93 -3.35
C LEU A 48 -5.16 12.14 -4.54
N THR A 49 -4.47 11.08 -4.97
CA THR A 49 -3.63 11.09 -6.18
C THR A 49 -4.48 11.38 -7.42
N VAL A 50 -5.61 10.68 -7.59
CA VAL A 50 -6.52 10.89 -8.73
C VAL A 50 -7.07 12.33 -8.75
N LEU A 51 -7.54 12.82 -7.61
CA LEU A 51 -8.09 14.17 -7.47
C LEU A 51 -7.06 15.27 -7.75
N TYR A 52 -5.82 15.07 -7.29
CA TYR A 52 -4.72 15.99 -7.54
C TYR A 52 -4.38 16.08 -9.02
N TYR A 53 -4.20 14.94 -9.70
CA TYR A 53 -3.83 14.93 -11.12
C TYR A 53 -4.97 15.37 -12.05
N ARG A 54 -6.23 15.23 -11.63
CA ARG A 54 -7.39 15.82 -12.33
C ARG A 54 -7.59 17.32 -12.06
N ASN A 55 -6.71 17.95 -11.27
CA ASN A 55 -6.80 19.35 -10.86
C ASN A 55 -8.08 19.73 -10.10
N TYR A 56 -8.76 18.76 -9.46
CA TYR A 56 -9.90 19.06 -8.58
C TYR A 56 -9.47 19.57 -7.21
N VAL A 57 -8.22 19.27 -6.81
CA VAL A 57 -7.68 19.59 -5.49
C VAL A 57 -6.39 20.38 -5.65
N SER A 58 -6.29 21.53 -4.97
CA SER A 58 -5.07 22.34 -4.95
C SER A 58 -3.97 21.68 -4.10
N ARG A 59 -2.70 22.04 -4.33
CA ARG A 59 -1.55 21.50 -3.57
C ARG A 59 -1.72 21.69 -2.05
N LEU A 60 -2.32 22.81 -1.62
CA LEU A 60 -2.57 23.08 -0.21
C LEU A 60 -3.65 22.18 0.36
N VAL A 61 -4.76 21.99 -0.37
CA VAL A 61 -5.82 21.10 0.07
C VAL A 61 -5.30 19.65 0.13
N LEU A 62 -4.50 19.21 -0.84
CA LEU A 62 -3.84 17.90 -0.80
C LEU A 62 -2.98 17.73 0.46
N LEU A 63 -2.14 18.73 0.79
CA LEU A 63 -1.28 18.71 1.97
C LEU A 63 -2.10 18.67 3.26
N LEU A 64 -3.13 19.53 3.37
CA LEU A 64 -4.01 19.57 4.53
C LEU A 64 -4.81 18.26 4.69
N SER A 65 -5.35 17.70 3.61
CA SER A 65 -6.06 16.41 3.63
C SER A 65 -5.14 15.26 4.05
N THR A 66 -3.88 15.28 3.62
CA THR A 66 -2.89 14.26 4.00
C THR A 66 -2.53 14.36 5.48
N ILE A 67 -2.29 15.59 5.98
CA ILE A 67 -2.02 15.84 7.42
C ILE A 67 -3.23 15.45 8.26
N PHE A 68 -4.43 15.81 7.83
CA PHE A 68 -5.67 15.47 8.51
C PHE A 68 -5.88 13.95 8.55
N GLY A 69 -5.63 13.26 7.44
CA GLY A 69 -5.66 11.79 7.38
C GLY A 69 -4.67 11.14 8.35
N ALA A 70 -3.43 11.63 8.40
CA ALA A 70 -2.42 11.16 9.35
C ALA A 70 -2.83 11.41 10.81
N PHE A 71 -3.43 12.56 11.10
CA PHE A 71 -3.93 12.91 12.43
C PHE A 71 -5.08 11.99 12.87
N LEU A 72 -6.05 11.72 12.00
CA LEU A 72 -7.13 10.77 12.28
C LEU A 72 -6.60 9.34 12.50
N TYR A 73 -5.63 8.90 11.69
CA TYR A 73 -4.97 7.62 11.87
C TYR A 73 -4.26 7.52 13.24
N MET A 74 -3.61 8.60 13.68
CA MET A 74 -2.96 8.68 14.98
C MET A 74 -3.99 8.57 16.13
N ILE A 75 -5.08 9.34 16.08
CA ILE A 75 -6.13 9.31 17.12
C ILE A 75 -6.75 7.92 17.23
N THR A 76 -7.15 7.33 16.11
CA THR A 76 -7.77 5.99 16.09
C THR A 76 -6.83 4.91 16.63
N SER A 77 -5.52 5.06 16.41
CA SER A 77 -4.51 4.17 16.96
C SER A 77 -4.38 4.29 18.48
N ILE A 78 -4.39 5.51 19.01
CA ILE A 78 -4.32 5.80 20.46
C ILE A 78 -5.54 5.25 21.18
N VAL A 79 -6.74 5.58 20.69
CA VAL A 79 -8.00 5.14 21.29
C VAL A 79 -8.04 3.61 21.42
N ARG A 80 -7.58 2.90 20.40
CA ARG A 80 -7.49 1.43 20.44
C ARG A 80 -6.48 0.93 21.49
N LEU A 81 -5.28 1.52 21.55
CA LEU A 81 -4.27 1.11 22.51
C LEU A 81 -4.74 1.32 23.95
N MET A 82 -5.48 2.40 24.19
CA MET A 82 -6.17 2.63 25.46
C MET A 82 -7.21 1.53 25.75
N PHE A 83 -8.08 1.18 24.80
CA PHE A 83 -9.02 0.07 24.96
C PHE A 83 -8.34 -1.30 25.14
N ALA A 84 -7.13 -1.48 24.61
CA ALA A 84 -6.34 -2.69 24.76
C ALA A 84 -5.52 -2.74 26.07
N GLY A 85 -5.59 -1.70 26.91
CA GLY A 85 -4.85 -1.62 28.18
C GLY A 85 -3.32 -1.41 28.02
N LEU A 86 -2.86 -1.03 26.83
CA LEU A 86 -1.45 -0.73 26.54
C LEU A 86 -1.20 0.78 26.66
N THR A 87 0.03 1.17 27.00
CA THR A 87 0.43 2.53 27.43
C THR A 87 -0.05 3.67 26.51
N ALA A 88 -0.44 4.78 27.16
CA ALA A 88 -1.20 5.89 26.59
C ALA A 88 -0.39 6.97 25.84
N ASN A 89 0.91 6.77 25.57
CA ASN A 89 1.71 7.82 24.92
C ASN A 89 1.43 7.87 23.40
N PRO A 90 0.86 8.97 22.86
CA PRO A 90 0.50 9.13 21.46
C PRO A 90 1.61 8.86 20.46
N PHE A 91 2.83 9.29 20.81
CA PHE A 91 3.98 9.18 19.92
C PHE A 91 4.50 7.74 19.85
N TRP A 92 4.54 7.05 20.99
CA TRP A 92 4.86 5.64 21.03
C TRP A 92 3.81 4.79 20.33
N ALA A 93 2.52 5.10 20.54
CA ALA A 93 1.42 4.45 19.84
C ALA A 93 1.55 4.50 18.31
N ALA A 94 1.91 5.68 17.78
CA ALA A 94 2.12 5.87 16.34
C ALA A 94 3.41 5.20 15.83
N ALA A 95 4.51 5.30 16.58
CA ALA A 95 5.81 4.74 16.20
C ALA A 95 5.89 3.22 16.36
N TYR A 96 5.09 2.61 17.24
CA TYR A 96 5.15 1.19 17.58
C TYR A 96 5.01 0.27 16.36
N ARG A 97 4.13 0.64 15.42
CA ARG A 97 3.84 -0.15 14.21
C ARG A 97 5.01 -0.16 13.22
N PRO A 98 5.53 1.01 12.78
CA PRO A 98 6.76 1.07 11.99
C PRO A 98 7.95 0.40 12.71
N THR A 99 8.08 0.57 14.03
CA THR A 99 9.17 -0.05 14.79
C THR A 99 9.10 -1.58 14.78
N ILE A 100 7.93 -2.17 14.97
CA ILE A 100 7.78 -3.63 14.91
C ILE A 100 8.02 -4.18 13.51
N THR A 101 7.49 -3.52 12.48
CA THR A 101 7.64 -3.97 11.10
C THR A 101 9.10 -3.90 10.63
N ALA A 102 9.81 -2.84 11.01
CA ALA A 102 11.26 -2.71 10.82
C ALA A 102 12.05 -3.72 11.67
N GLY A 103 11.64 -3.95 12.92
CA GLY A 103 12.25 -4.95 13.80
C GLY A 103 12.15 -6.38 13.25
N PHE A 104 11.07 -6.72 12.52
CA PHE A 104 11.00 -8.01 11.82
C PHE A 104 11.98 -8.09 10.65
N LEU A 105 12.18 -7.01 9.89
CA LEU A 105 13.21 -6.96 8.85
C LEU A 105 14.61 -7.14 9.47
N GLU A 106 14.90 -6.43 10.56
CA GLU A 106 16.16 -6.58 11.30
C GLU A 106 16.35 -8.02 11.79
N GLY A 107 15.32 -8.62 12.42
CA GLY A 107 15.38 -10.00 12.89
C GLY A 107 15.64 -11.02 11.78
N ILE A 108 15.15 -10.77 10.57
CA ILE A 108 15.46 -11.57 9.38
C ILE A 108 16.93 -11.41 8.99
N VAL A 109 17.42 -10.17 8.86
CA VAL A 109 18.81 -9.87 8.48
C VAL A 109 19.78 -10.45 9.51
N MET A 110 19.48 -10.35 10.80
CA MET A 110 20.34 -10.89 11.86
C MET A 110 20.42 -12.42 11.84
N ARG A 111 19.37 -13.13 11.40
CA ARG A 111 19.36 -14.61 11.35
C ARG A 111 19.96 -15.18 10.08
N TYR A 112 19.58 -14.62 8.93
CA TYR A 112 19.89 -15.20 7.62
C TYR A 112 20.83 -14.33 6.78
N GLY A 113 21.23 -13.18 7.31
CA GLY A 113 22.05 -12.22 6.58
C GLY A 113 21.30 -11.63 5.39
N TRP A 114 22.02 -11.51 4.27
CA TRP A 114 21.51 -10.97 3.01
C TRP A 114 21.17 -12.05 1.98
N SER A 115 21.19 -13.31 2.41
CA SER A 115 21.02 -14.50 1.57
C SER A 115 19.55 -14.87 1.42
N GLU A 116 19.24 -15.63 0.37
CA GLU A 116 17.92 -16.23 0.19
C GLU A 116 17.68 -17.38 1.19
N VAL A 117 16.42 -17.55 1.59
CA VAL A 117 16.00 -18.60 2.55
C VAL A 117 14.89 -19.46 1.94
N THR A 118 13.89 -18.84 1.33
CA THR A 118 12.64 -19.51 0.96
C THR A 118 12.46 -19.71 -0.53
N GLY A 119 13.28 -19.11 -1.40
CA GLY A 119 13.28 -19.40 -2.84
C GLY A 119 11.96 -19.10 -3.56
N GLY A 120 11.14 -18.16 -3.06
CA GLY A 120 9.83 -17.82 -3.62
C GLY A 120 8.63 -18.49 -2.93
N LEU A 121 8.85 -19.32 -1.91
CA LEU A 121 7.77 -20.00 -1.19
C LEU A 121 6.85 -19.03 -0.44
N ILE A 122 7.33 -17.86 -0.02
CA ILE A 122 6.48 -16.88 0.68
C ILE A 122 5.47 -16.28 -0.32
N HIS A 123 5.94 -15.86 -1.49
CA HIS A 123 5.05 -15.38 -2.55
C HIS A 123 4.09 -16.48 -3.05
N LEU A 124 4.57 -17.72 -3.20
CA LEU A 124 3.73 -18.84 -3.60
C LEU A 124 2.65 -19.16 -2.56
N SER A 125 2.97 -18.99 -1.28
CA SER A 125 2.00 -19.22 -0.20
C SER A 125 0.76 -18.33 -0.26
N ALA A 126 0.86 -17.13 -0.85
CA ALA A 126 -0.29 -16.26 -1.07
C ALA A 126 -1.39 -16.91 -1.94
N ILE A 127 -0.99 -17.83 -2.82
CA ILE A 127 -1.88 -18.59 -3.71
C ILE A 127 -2.18 -19.97 -3.11
N SER A 128 -1.15 -20.70 -2.66
CA SER A 128 -1.31 -22.08 -2.17
C SER A 128 -2.02 -22.20 -0.81
N SER A 129 -2.04 -21.13 0.00
CA SER A 129 -2.81 -21.11 1.24
C SER A 129 -4.33 -21.08 0.98
N LEU A 130 -4.75 -20.51 -0.15
CA LEU A 130 -6.16 -20.35 -0.51
C LEU A 130 -6.64 -21.47 -1.46
N LEU A 131 -5.81 -21.83 -2.43
CA LEU A 131 -6.12 -22.85 -3.43
C LEU A 131 -5.51 -24.20 -3.00
N ARG A 132 -6.36 -25.08 -2.47
CA ARG A 132 -5.93 -26.41 -1.97
C ARG A 132 -5.25 -27.28 -3.03
N PHE A 133 -5.56 -27.06 -4.31
CA PHE A 133 -4.99 -27.79 -5.44
C PHE A 133 -3.58 -27.33 -5.84
N VAL A 134 -3.14 -26.14 -5.40
CA VAL A 134 -1.77 -25.67 -5.66
C VAL A 134 -0.84 -26.25 -4.59
N HIS A 135 0.21 -26.94 -5.03
CA HIS A 135 1.27 -27.45 -4.15
C HIS A 135 2.06 -26.28 -3.56
N GLY A 136 2.15 -26.20 -2.23
CA GLY A 136 2.86 -25.14 -1.53
C GLY A 136 2.52 -25.06 -0.05
N PRO A 137 3.11 -24.07 0.66
CA PRO A 137 2.83 -23.86 2.08
C PRO A 137 1.34 -23.60 2.33
N ARG A 138 0.80 -24.20 3.40
CA ARG A 138 -0.61 -24.01 3.83
C ARG A 138 -0.78 -22.84 4.80
N TYR A 139 0.32 -22.22 5.22
CA TYR A 139 0.29 -21.01 6.01
C TYR A 139 0.15 -19.78 5.12
N GLY A 140 -0.57 -18.77 5.60
CA GLY A 140 -0.61 -17.49 4.92
C GLY A 140 0.77 -16.84 4.86
N PRO A 141 1.05 -16.00 3.85
CA PRO A 141 2.37 -15.43 3.60
C PRO A 141 2.87 -14.59 4.78
N ARG A 142 1.98 -13.85 5.45
CA ARG A 142 2.27 -13.09 6.67
C ARG A 142 2.62 -13.98 7.88
N THR A 143 2.05 -15.18 7.95
CA THR A 143 2.38 -16.14 9.01
C THR A 143 3.76 -16.76 8.75
N LEU A 144 4.10 -17.03 7.49
CA LEU A 144 5.44 -17.50 7.12
C LEU A 144 6.52 -16.47 7.47
N ILE A 145 6.31 -15.20 7.14
CA ILE A 145 7.21 -14.12 7.57
C ILE A 145 7.39 -14.13 9.09
N GLY A 146 6.29 -14.24 9.85
CA GLY A 146 6.36 -14.30 11.31
C GLY A 146 7.19 -15.47 11.83
N ILE A 147 7.10 -16.64 11.20
CA ILE A 147 7.89 -17.82 11.56
C ILE A 147 9.38 -17.57 11.29
N TYR A 148 9.73 -17.05 10.10
CA TYR A 148 11.12 -16.82 9.72
C TYR A 148 11.75 -15.66 10.50
N ALA A 149 11.01 -14.59 10.75
CA ALA A 149 11.47 -13.43 11.51
C ALA A 149 11.61 -13.68 13.02
N GLY A 150 11.31 -14.89 13.52
CA GLY A 150 11.42 -15.24 14.93
C GLY A 150 10.24 -14.79 15.79
N GLY A 151 9.12 -14.43 15.17
CA GLY A 151 7.86 -14.16 15.86
C GLY A 151 7.20 -15.43 16.41
N ARG A 152 6.13 -15.24 17.19
CA ARG A 152 5.36 -16.35 17.77
C ARG A 152 4.70 -17.17 16.67
N ARG A 153 4.94 -18.48 16.66
CA ARG A 153 4.36 -19.42 15.70
C ARG A 153 2.83 -19.32 15.70
N GLY A 154 2.23 -19.29 14.51
CA GLY A 154 0.78 -19.21 14.33
C GLY A 154 0.19 -17.79 14.34
N ILE A 155 0.98 -16.76 14.63
CA ILE A 155 0.53 -15.36 14.54
C ILE A 155 0.96 -14.76 13.21
N SER A 156 0.00 -14.17 12.48
CA SER A 156 0.31 -13.40 11.28
C SER A 156 1.01 -12.10 11.67
N THR A 157 2.18 -11.85 11.09
CA THR A 157 2.90 -10.59 11.30
C THR A 157 3.08 -9.87 9.97
N THR A 158 3.16 -8.54 10.04
CA THR A 158 3.51 -7.71 8.90
C THR A 158 4.99 -7.37 8.97
N ALA A 159 5.66 -7.45 7.83
CA ALA A 159 7.02 -6.93 7.65
C ALA A 159 7.02 -6.03 6.42
N THR A 160 8.10 -5.26 6.26
CA THR A 160 8.27 -4.32 5.16
C THR A 160 8.28 -5.02 3.79
N ILE A 161 8.04 -4.27 2.71
CA ILE A 161 8.17 -4.78 1.34
C ILE A 161 9.56 -5.36 1.06
N PHE A 162 10.59 -4.91 1.77
CA PHE A 162 11.95 -5.45 1.62
C PHE A 162 12.07 -6.85 2.21
N ALA A 163 11.44 -7.11 3.37
CA ALA A 163 11.57 -8.36 4.10
C ALA A 163 11.08 -9.57 3.29
N GLN A 164 9.94 -9.42 2.59
CA GLN A 164 9.39 -10.47 1.73
C GLN A 164 10.33 -10.87 0.58
N PHE A 165 10.92 -9.89 -0.12
CA PHE A 165 11.82 -10.15 -1.24
C PHE A 165 13.20 -10.63 -0.76
N LEU A 166 13.63 -10.14 0.42
CA LEU A 166 14.88 -10.58 1.04
C LEU A 166 14.81 -12.06 1.43
N LEU A 167 13.72 -12.50 2.05
CA LEU A 167 13.54 -13.91 2.42
C LEU A 167 13.46 -14.82 1.20
N ASP A 168 12.70 -14.43 0.18
CA ASP A 168 12.49 -15.27 -1.00
C ASP A 168 13.69 -15.31 -1.95
N PHE A 169 14.40 -14.20 -2.15
CA PHE A 169 15.38 -14.05 -3.24
C PHE A 169 16.68 -13.34 -2.82
N GLY A 170 16.87 -13.10 -1.52
CA GLY A 170 18.03 -12.37 -0.99
C GLY A 170 18.09 -10.90 -1.44
N ILE A 171 19.23 -10.27 -1.18
CA ILE A 171 19.44 -8.85 -1.53
C ILE A 171 19.32 -8.58 -3.04
N LYS A 172 19.73 -9.55 -3.87
CA LYS A 172 19.61 -9.44 -5.33
C LYS A 172 18.15 -9.33 -5.76
N GLY A 173 17.29 -10.15 -5.16
CA GLY A 173 15.85 -10.08 -5.42
C GLY A 173 15.22 -8.79 -4.93
N VAL A 174 15.65 -8.27 -3.77
CA VAL A 174 15.19 -6.94 -3.30
C VAL A 174 15.51 -5.86 -4.32
N ILE A 175 16.77 -5.79 -4.78
CA ILE A 175 17.21 -4.80 -5.76
C ILE A 175 16.40 -4.94 -7.06
N LEU A 176 16.27 -6.16 -7.58
CA LEU A 176 15.54 -6.42 -8.82
C LEU A 176 14.05 -6.07 -8.69
N ALA A 177 13.42 -6.45 -7.59
CA ALA A 177 12.01 -6.18 -7.33
C ALA A 177 11.75 -4.66 -7.21
N MET A 178 12.61 -3.92 -6.51
CA MET A 178 12.47 -2.48 -6.37
C MET A 178 12.74 -1.74 -7.68
N LEU A 179 13.70 -2.21 -8.48
CA LEU A 179 13.95 -1.67 -9.81
C LEU A 179 12.75 -1.91 -10.73
N PHE A 180 12.19 -3.13 -10.72
CA PHE A 180 11.00 -3.46 -11.48
C PHE A 180 9.80 -2.62 -11.04
N LEU A 181 9.59 -2.47 -9.72
CA LEU A 181 8.52 -1.64 -9.17
C LEU A 181 8.67 -0.17 -9.60
N GLY A 182 9.88 0.38 -9.53
CA GLY A 182 10.19 1.74 -9.97
C GLY A 182 9.97 1.94 -11.46
N LEU A 183 10.37 0.96 -12.29
CA LEU A 183 10.13 0.98 -13.74
C LEU A 183 8.64 0.93 -14.05
N LEU A 184 7.89 0.04 -13.40
CA LEU A 184 6.45 -0.09 -13.58
C LEU A 184 5.72 1.21 -13.18
N LEU A 185 6.09 1.81 -12.04
CA LEU A 185 5.53 3.09 -11.60
C LEU A 185 5.86 4.24 -12.56
N SER A 186 7.09 4.28 -13.08
CA SER A 186 7.52 5.28 -14.06
C SER A 186 6.73 5.16 -15.37
N LEU A 187 6.55 3.93 -15.88
CA LEU A 187 5.73 3.67 -17.06
C LEU A 187 4.28 4.06 -16.82
N ALA A 188 3.69 3.64 -15.70
CA ALA A 188 2.33 3.97 -15.32
C ALA A 188 2.12 5.49 -15.22
N PHE A 189 3.06 6.21 -14.61
CA PHE A 189 3.02 7.67 -14.50
C PHE A 189 3.08 8.36 -15.86
N ASN A 190 4.02 7.95 -16.73
CA ASN A 190 4.16 8.52 -18.06
C ASN A 190 2.91 8.31 -18.91
N MET A 191 2.28 7.15 -18.76
CA MET A 191 1.03 6.81 -19.45
C MET A 191 -0.16 7.58 -18.89
N ALA A 192 -0.26 7.70 -17.57
CA ALA A 192 -1.30 8.46 -16.89
C ALA A 192 -1.28 9.96 -17.27
N ARG A 193 -0.09 10.53 -17.54
CA ARG A 193 0.03 11.90 -18.08
C ARG A 193 -0.55 12.06 -19.48
N LYS A 194 -0.53 11.00 -20.29
CA LYS A 194 -1.03 11.02 -21.68
C LYS A 194 -2.52 10.69 -21.77
N LYS A 195 -3.03 9.80 -20.92
CA LYS A 195 -4.41 9.31 -20.94
C LYS A 195 -5.00 9.33 -19.54
N GLU A 196 -6.03 10.16 -19.31
CA GLU A 196 -6.70 10.28 -18.01
C GLU A 196 -7.30 8.96 -17.49
N ALA A 197 -7.67 8.03 -18.38
CA ALA A 197 -8.16 6.71 -18.01
C ALA A 197 -7.12 5.85 -17.26
N LEU A 198 -5.83 6.12 -17.45
CA LEU A 198 -4.73 5.36 -16.82
C LEU A 198 -4.31 5.93 -15.46
N LEU A 199 -4.95 7.01 -15.04
CA LEU A 199 -4.71 7.63 -13.74
C LEU A 199 -5.11 6.70 -12.58
N GLY A 200 -6.18 5.91 -12.75
CA GLY A 200 -6.63 4.93 -11.76
C GLY A 200 -5.59 3.83 -11.51
N PRO A 201 -5.21 3.04 -12.53
CA PRO A 201 -4.14 2.04 -12.42
C PRO A 201 -2.83 2.59 -11.84
N TYR A 202 -2.42 3.79 -12.25
CA TYR A 202 -1.25 4.45 -11.69
C TYR A 202 -1.43 4.76 -10.19
N ALA A 203 -2.56 5.35 -9.80
CA ALA A 203 -2.85 5.69 -8.41
C ALA A 203 -2.90 4.45 -7.52
N THR A 204 -3.46 3.34 -8.01
CA THR A 204 -3.47 2.05 -7.31
C THR A 204 -2.06 1.49 -7.11
N LEU A 205 -1.24 1.45 -8.16
CA LEU A 205 0.15 0.98 -8.05
C LEU A 205 0.94 1.85 -7.06
N LEU A 206 0.81 3.16 -7.15
CA LEU A 206 1.50 4.10 -6.25
C LEU A 206 1.06 3.92 -4.80
N SER A 207 -0.26 3.86 -4.54
CA SER A 207 -0.77 3.84 -3.17
C SER A 207 -0.41 2.55 -2.44
N TYR A 208 -0.56 1.39 -3.09
CA TYR A 208 -0.16 0.12 -2.48
C TYR A 208 1.37 -0.03 -2.39
N SER A 209 2.15 0.60 -3.29
CA SER A 209 3.61 0.66 -3.12
C SER A 209 4.00 1.45 -1.88
N LEU A 210 3.39 2.62 -1.66
CA LEU A 210 3.65 3.46 -0.49
C LEU A 210 3.27 2.77 0.82
N VAL A 211 2.06 2.21 0.89
CA VAL A 211 1.61 1.46 2.07
C VAL A 211 2.44 0.19 2.28
N GLY A 212 2.84 -0.47 1.19
CA GLY A 212 3.66 -1.68 1.21
C GLY A 212 5.02 -1.49 1.88
N ILE A 213 5.58 -0.27 1.92
CA ILE A 213 6.84 0.02 2.63
C ILE A 213 6.75 -0.43 4.09
N GLU A 214 5.63 -0.16 4.76
CA GLU A 214 5.41 -0.55 6.16
C GLU A 214 4.87 -1.99 6.27
N THR A 215 3.87 -2.34 5.45
CA THR A 215 3.05 -3.53 5.71
C THR A 215 3.32 -4.72 4.80
N GLY A 216 4.18 -4.55 3.80
CA GLY A 216 4.40 -5.50 2.71
C GLY A 216 3.20 -5.56 1.75
N ILE A 217 3.35 -6.32 0.67
CA ILE A 217 2.33 -6.49 -0.39
C ILE A 217 1.87 -7.94 -0.52
N LEU A 218 1.99 -8.72 0.57
CA LEU A 218 1.80 -10.18 0.56
C LEU A 218 0.34 -10.64 0.49
N ASP A 219 -0.63 -9.74 0.55
CA ASP A 219 -2.04 -10.14 0.48
C ASP A 219 -2.46 -10.43 -0.97
N LEU A 220 -3.26 -11.48 -1.16
CA LEU A 220 -3.69 -11.93 -2.50
C LEU A 220 -4.48 -10.85 -3.26
N ASN A 221 -5.33 -10.09 -2.56
CA ASN A 221 -6.05 -8.96 -3.12
C ASN A 221 -5.10 -7.90 -3.69
N ILE A 222 -4.01 -7.58 -2.96
CA ILE A 222 -2.99 -6.63 -3.41
C ILE A 222 -2.29 -7.16 -4.66
N TYR A 223 -1.95 -8.45 -4.72
CA TYR A 223 -1.40 -9.06 -5.94
C TYR A 223 -2.33 -8.92 -7.14
N ILE A 224 -3.63 -9.16 -6.95
CA ILE A 224 -4.63 -9.01 -8.01
C ILE A 224 -4.70 -7.56 -8.47
N TYR A 225 -4.76 -6.59 -7.55
CA TYR A 225 -4.80 -5.16 -7.89
C TYR A 225 -3.54 -4.68 -8.60
N PHE A 226 -2.36 -5.15 -8.17
CA PHE A 226 -1.10 -4.88 -8.84
C PHE A 226 -1.07 -5.49 -10.24
N ALA A 227 -1.45 -6.76 -10.38
CA ALA A 227 -1.42 -7.47 -11.66
C ALA A 227 -2.38 -6.84 -12.68
N LEU A 228 -3.62 -6.53 -12.28
CA LEU A 228 -4.60 -5.87 -13.13
C LEU A 228 -4.12 -4.47 -13.54
N SER A 229 -3.64 -3.67 -12.58
CA SER A 229 -3.13 -2.32 -12.89
C SER A 229 -1.92 -2.37 -13.82
N ALA A 230 -0.99 -3.29 -13.58
CA ALA A 230 0.19 -3.49 -14.43
C ALA A 230 -0.22 -3.93 -15.84
N LEU A 231 -1.14 -4.89 -15.96
CA LEU A 231 -1.62 -5.40 -17.24
C LEU A 231 -2.30 -4.30 -18.05
N VAL A 232 -3.14 -3.47 -17.44
CA VAL A 232 -3.78 -2.32 -18.10
C VAL A 232 -2.73 -1.34 -18.63
N VAL A 233 -1.71 -1.03 -17.83
CA VAL A 233 -0.60 -0.14 -18.24
C VAL A 233 0.19 -0.76 -19.40
N LEU A 234 0.54 -2.04 -19.32
CA LEU A 234 1.33 -2.74 -20.34
C LEU A 234 0.57 -2.91 -21.66
N LEU A 235 -0.72 -3.25 -21.62
CA LEU A 235 -1.56 -3.30 -22.83
C LEU A 235 -1.70 -1.92 -23.47
N SER A 236 -1.77 -0.87 -22.66
CA SER A 236 -1.88 0.50 -23.15
C SER A 236 -0.62 0.99 -23.86
N LEU A 237 0.55 0.41 -23.57
CA LEU A 237 1.80 0.69 -24.30
C LEU A 237 1.72 0.20 -25.75
N ARG A 238 1.15 -0.99 -25.98
CA ARG A 238 0.98 -1.56 -27.34
C ARG A 238 0.07 -0.72 -28.23
N TYR A 239 -0.89 -0.01 -27.64
CA TYR A 239 -1.79 0.90 -28.37
C TYR A 239 -1.18 2.29 -28.64
N GLN A 240 0.09 2.55 -28.24
CA GLN A 240 0.81 3.78 -28.59
C GLN A 240 1.79 3.61 -29.76
N THR A 241 2.15 2.37 -30.10
CA THR A 241 2.87 1.99 -31.32
C THR A 241 1.90 1.70 -32.44
#